data_AF-A0A7Z8L522-F1
#
_entry.id   AF-A0A7Z8L522-F1
#
_cell.length_a   1.000
_cell.length_b   1.000
_cell.length_c   1.000
_cell.angle_alpha   90.00
_cell.angle_beta   90.00
_cell.angle_gamma   90.00
#
_symmetry.space_group_name_H-M   'P 1'
#
loop_
_entity.id
_entity.type
_entity.pdbx_description
1 polymer ?
#
loop_
_entity_poly.entity_id
_entity_poly.type
_entity_poly.pdbx_seq_one_letter_code
_entity_poly.pdbx_strand_id
1 'polypeptide(L)' 'MATNLDVDTQLIEQLMRLGGFKSKREAVDAAVAEALAWRRQLKSCEFLGTIDFRPAPLPVSGSGPSLPA' A
#
# COMPACT_ATOMS: atom_id res chain seq x y z
N MET A 1 -19.27 -19.44 -3.23
CA MET A 1 -20.55 -19.12 -3.88
C MET A 1 -20.22 -18.55 -5.23
N ALA A 2 -20.62 -19.20 -6.33
CA ALA A 2 -20.30 -18.73 -7.67
C ALA A 2 -21.32 -17.65 -8.05
N THR A 3 -21.01 -16.39 -7.74
CA THR A 3 -21.69 -15.27 -8.36
C THR A 3 -21.27 -15.29 -9.82
N ASN A 4 -22.24 -15.41 -10.74
CA ASN A 4 -22.01 -15.48 -12.18
C ASN A 4 -21.47 -14.12 -12.64
N LEU A 5 -20.18 -13.90 -12.43
CA LEU A 5 -19.45 -12.70 -12.80
C LEU A 5 -18.84 -13.01 -14.16
N ASP A 6 -19.29 -12.32 -15.20
CA ASP A 6 -18.71 -12.36 -16.54
C ASP A 6 -17.30 -11.76 -16.47
N VAL A 7 -16.35 -12.56 -15.97
CA VAL A 7 -14.94 -12.21 -15.95
C VAL A 7 -14.31 -12.86 -17.16
N ASP A 8 -13.66 -12.04 -17.97
CA ASP A 8 -13.01 -12.50 -19.18
C ASP A 8 -11.97 -13.57 -18.83
N THR A 9 -12.20 -14.78 -19.33
CA THR A 9 -11.39 -15.94 -18.98
C THR A 9 -9.98 -15.81 -19.56
N GLN A 10 -9.80 -15.06 -20.65
CA GLN A 10 -8.49 -14.79 -21.23
C GLN A 10 -7.65 -13.89 -20.31
N LEU A 11 -8.27 -12.88 -19.68
CA LEU A 11 -7.59 -12.01 -18.71
C LEU A 11 -7.17 -12.80 -17.46
N ILE A 12 -8.03 -13.69 -16.97
CA ILE A 12 -7.67 -14.56 -15.83
C ILE A 12 -6.51 -15.48 -16.20
N GLU A 13 -6.51 -16.06 -17.40
CA GLU A 13 -5.41 -16.95 -17.82
C GLU A 13 -4.08 -16.21 -17.97
N GLN A 14 -4.10 -14.97 -18.48
CA GLN A 14 -2.90 -14.12 -18.49
C GLN A 14 -2.45 -13.80 -17.07
N LEU A 15 -3.37 -13.47 -16.18
CA LEU A 15 -3.06 -13.20 -14.77
C LEU A 15 -2.52 -14.43 -14.05
N MET A 16 -3.06 -15.63 -14.33
CA MET A 16 -2.55 -16.90 -13.81
C MET A 16 -1.12 -17.17 -14.31
N ARG A 17 -0.81 -16.86 -15.57
CA ARG A 17 0.54 -17.01 -16.13
C ARG A 17 1.53 -16.01 -15.53
N LEU A 18 1.12 -14.76 -15.32
CA LEU A 18 1.96 -13.70 -14.76
C LEU A 18 2.15 -13.84 -13.24
N GLY A 19 1.10 -14.20 -12.52
CA GLY A 19 1.11 -14.32 -11.05
C GLY A 19 1.37 -15.74 -10.52
N GLY A 20 1.44 -16.75 -11.39
CA GLY A 20 1.71 -18.14 -11.00
C GLY A 20 0.60 -18.82 -10.21
N PHE A 21 -0.65 -18.37 -10.37
CA PHE A 21 -1.79 -18.86 -9.60
C PHE A 21 -2.24 -20.26 -10.04
N LYS A 22 -2.62 -21.09 -9.06
CA LYS A 22 -3.02 -22.49 -9.32
C LYS A 22 -4.46 -22.65 -9.78
N SER A 23 -5.31 -21.65 -9.52
CA SER A 23 -6.72 -21.69 -9.91
C SER A 23 -7.24 -20.33 -10.39
N LYS A 24 -8.24 -20.37 -11.28
CA LYS A 24 -8.92 -19.17 -11.80
C LYS A 24 -9.52 -18.33 -10.67
N ARG A 25 -10.07 -18.98 -9.64
CA ARG A 25 -10.62 -18.31 -8.47
C ARG A 25 -9.56 -17.56 -7.68
N GLU A 26 -8.42 -18.20 -7.42
CA GLU A 26 -7.32 -17.61 -6.66
C GLU A 26 -6.74 -16.38 -7.37
N ALA A 27 -6.62 -16.44 -8.70
CA ALA A 27 -6.22 -15.30 -9.53
C ALA A 27 -7.23 -14.14 -9.44
N VAL A 28 -8.54 -14.44 -9.48
CA VAL A 28 -9.60 -13.41 -9.34
C VAL A 28 -9.61 -12.80 -7.95
N ASP A 29 -9.53 -13.61 -6.89
CA ASP A 29 -9.50 -13.15 -5.51
C ASP A 29 -8.27 -12.24 -5.27
N ALA A 30 -7.11 -12.61 -5.82
CA ALA A 30 -5.90 -11.79 -5.77
C ALA A 30 -6.05 -10.46 -6.52
N ALA A 31 -6.58 -10.48 -7.75
CA ALA A 31 -6.80 -9.27 -8.54
C ALA A 31 -7.73 -8.27 -7.83
N VAL A 32 -8.81 -8.77 -7.21
CA VAL A 32 -9.76 -7.93 -6.47
C VAL A 32 -9.11 -7.35 -5.22
N ALA A 33 -8.34 -8.16 -4.48
CA ALA A 33 -7.61 -7.68 -3.31
C ALA A 33 -6.62 -6.56 -3.66
N GLU A 34 -5.88 -6.73 -4.77
CA GLU A 34 -4.90 -5.76 -5.24
C GLU A 34 -5.58 -4.45 -5.72
N ALA A 35 -6.69 -4.57 -6.47
CA ALA A 35 -7.47 -3.41 -6.90
C ALA A 35 -8.06 -2.64 -5.70
N LEU A 36 -8.50 -3.34 -4.65
CA LEU A 36 -8.97 -2.71 -3.42
C LEU A 36 -7.83 -2.02 -2.66
N ALA A 37 -6.67 -2.67 -2.55
CA ALA A 37 -5.49 -2.10 -1.90
C ALA A 37 -5.04 -0.83 -2.62
N TRP A 38 -4.94 -0.86 -3.95
CA TRP A 38 -4.60 0.29 -4.79
C TRP A 38 -5.57 1.46 -4.59
N ARG A 39 -6.88 1.19 -4.58
CA ARG A 39 -7.90 2.23 -4.36
C ARG A 39 -7.89 2.79 -2.93
N ARG A 40 -7.57 1.96 -1.93
CA ARG A 40 -7.37 2.43 -0.54
C ARG A 40 -6.13 3.33 -0.44
N GLN A 41 -5.03 2.95 -1.09
CA GLN A 41 -3.81 3.75 -1.15
C GLN A 41 -4.08 5.12 -1.80
N LEU A 42 -4.83 5.15 -2.91
CA LEU A 42 -5.24 6.40 -3.58
C LEU A 42 -6.07 7.30 -2.68
N LYS A 43 -7.01 6.74 -1.89
CA LYS A 43 -7.74 7.52 -0.89
C LYS A 43 -6.84 8.07 0.21
N SER A 44 -5.80 7.32 0.62
CA SER A 44 -4.79 7.85 1.53
C SER A 44 -4.06 9.05 0.95
N CYS A 45 -3.88 9.11 -0.38
CA CYS A 45 -3.31 10.30 -1.03
C CYS A 45 -4.19 11.54 -0.91
N GLU A 46 -5.52 11.42 -0.76
CA GLU A 46 -6.41 12.57 -0.53
C GLU A 46 -6.15 13.24 0.84
N PHE A 47 -5.55 12.52 1.79
CA PHE A 47 -5.16 13.05 3.09
C PHE A 47 -3.77 13.71 3.09
N LEU A 48 -2.99 13.62 1.99
CA LEU A 48 -1.72 14.33 1.87
C LEU A 48 -1.97 15.84 1.92
N GLY A 49 -1.36 16.53 2.90
CA GLY A 49 -1.57 17.96 3.14
C GLY A 49 -2.62 18.30 4.21
N THR A 50 -3.37 17.31 4.71
CA THR A 50 -4.25 17.48 5.90
C THR A 50 -3.55 17.10 7.21
N ILE A 51 -2.41 16.40 7.13
CA ILE A 51 -1.66 15.93 8.29
C ILE A 51 -0.51 16.90 8.57
N ASP A 52 -0.60 17.61 9.69
CA ASP A 52 0.44 18.51 10.17
C ASP A 52 1.51 17.72 10.94
N PHE A 53 2.65 17.47 10.30
CA PHE A 53 3.76 16.77 10.95
C PHE A 53 4.55 17.76 11.80
N ARG A 54 4.24 17.80 13.09
CA ARG A 54 5.02 18.61 14.04
C ARG A 54 6.44 18.03 14.13
N PRO A 55 7.49 18.81 13.87
CA PRO A 55 8.85 18.32 14.00
C PRO A 55 9.12 17.91 15.45
N ALA A 56 9.77 16.77 15.64
CA ALA A 56 10.28 16.40 16.94
C ALA A 56 11.26 17.49 17.40
N PRO A 57 11.22 17.89 18.69
CA PRO A 57 12.16 18.87 19.20
C PRO A 57 13.58 18.36 18.96
N LEU A 58 14.40 19.17 18.27
CA LEU A 58 15.81 18.86 18.08
C LEU A 58 16.46 18.73 19.46
N PRO A 59 17.35 17.74 19.67
CA PRO A 59 18.14 17.70 20.89
C PRO A 59 18.96 18.97 20.94
N VAL A 60 18.61 19.89 21.84
CA VAL A 60 19.44 21.05 22.13
C VAL A 60 20.76 20.49 22.64
N SER A 61 21.81 20.61 21.83
CA SER A 61 23.16 20.28 22.25
C SER A 61 23.52 21.28 23.34
N GLY A 62 23.29 20.87 24.59
CA GLY A 62 23.68 21.64 25.76
C GLY A 62 25.16 21.96 25.64
N SER A 63 25.46 23.26 25.72
CA SER A 63 26.83 23.76 25.85
C SER A 63 27.50 22.99 26.99
N GLY A 64 28.48 22.16 26.65
CA GLY A 64 29.32 21.50 27.64
C GLY A 64 30.02 22.54 28.51
N PRO A 65 30.30 22.24 29.79
CA PRO A 65 30.94 23.19 30.68
C PRO A 65 32.32 23.55 30.14
N SER A 66 32.60 24.86 30.05
CA SER A 66 33.91 25.42 29.77
C SER A 66 34.90 24.92 30.83
N LEU A 67 35.86 24.09 30.43
CA LEU A 67 37.02 23.77 31.26
C LEU A 67 37.89 25.04 31.40
N PRO A 68 38.25 25.45 32.63
CA PRO A 68 39.14 26.59 32.81
C PRO A 68 40.59 26.24 32.44
N ALA A 69 41.31 27.29 32.05
CA ALA A 69 42.65 27.32 31.45
C ALA A 69 43.79 26.80 32.34
#